data_AF-A0A2H3TGH4-F1
#
_entry.id   AF-A0A2H3TGH4-F1
#
_cell.length_a   1.000
_cell.length_b   1.000
_cell.length_c   1.000
_cell.angle_alpha   90.00
_cell.angle_beta   90.00
_cell.angle_gamma   90.00
#
_symmetry.space_group_name_H-M   'P 1'
#
loop_
_entity.id
_entity.type
_entity.pdbx_description
1 polymer ?
#
loop_
_entity_poly.entity_id
_entity_poly.type
_entity_poly.pdbx_seq_one_letter_code
_entity_poly.pdbx_strand_id
1 'polypeptide(L)'
;MGSDDNSPQPVSDFVPGTVLLVDFDGTLDTRHAQGHRDIVLVPTPSEDPDDPLNWSRWRKTLLMATLCVYCLAIGIASAAIYSVLVPISAATGLSVGDLNSGTGYMFLTFGWGCLIWQPLAQKFGKRPAYLLSLLGTTGIMIWAPHATTNGQWIANKVLQGTFGAPVESLCEISVSDAYFAHERGTYIAYYALFLGGANFVAPIISGFINDGQGWEWVLHWCAIFNAIAFVICLFFMEETKYNRKATPLHLNDTVDINKATESPSDGKKEVESQTTSNVDVVNGSVLPSSKTFLDKVKIFRSEHVQGSVPLKGMLIRPFKYFSLPIVVFCGFMYGAVICYFNVLNGTASIILSAPPYSFKPSTVGLCYIATVIGVFVGSFLSGPVGDKLVLYLTRRNNGIREPEYRLWLYAVLLLAVPGGLLLWGVGAAHHVHWSGLLIAMGMLGAAITAGCQIPLSYCIDCYTELGSDAIVTIILIRNTMSFAIGYGVTPWVTGMGYQNAFLVAAFVAMAQFSLAFVFIKYGKQLRRNSTASYFKYLEQVKNDGLIH
;
A
#
# COMPACT_ATOMS: atom_id res chain seq x y z
N MET A 1 34.02 43.16 1.18
CA MET A 1 33.55 41.94 1.87
C MET A 1 32.07 42.11 2.15
N GLY A 2 31.23 41.82 1.16
CA GLY A 2 29.78 41.69 1.36
C GLY A 2 29.48 40.20 1.23
N SER A 3 29.15 39.55 2.33
CA SER A 3 28.72 38.16 2.36
C SER A 3 27.24 38.13 1.98
N ASP A 4 26.95 37.69 0.76
CA ASP A 4 25.60 37.31 0.35
C ASP A 4 25.16 36.10 1.18
N ASP A 5 24.32 36.37 2.19
CA ASP A 5 23.59 35.39 2.95
C ASP A 5 22.48 34.81 2.06
N ASN A 6 22.84 33.77 1.31
CA ASN A 6 21.96 33.07 0.38
C ASN A 6 21.11 32.04 1.15
N SER A 7 20.38 32.49 2.17
CA SER A 7 19.35 31.69 2.82
C SER A 7 18.07 31.73 1.98
N PRO A 8 17.45 30.58 1.64
CA PRO A 8 16.22 30.57 0.86
C PRO A 8 15.10 31.23 1.68
N GLN A 9 14.55 32.32 1.14
CA GLN A 9 13.39 32.97 1.75
C GLN A 9 12.21 31.98 1.84
N PRO A 10 11.45 31.97 2.95
CA PRO A 10 10.34 31.05 3.10
C PRO A 10 9.22 31.44 2.14
N VAL A 11 8.90 30.55 1.19
CA VAL A 11 7.70 30.63 0.35
C VAL A 11 6.48 30.70 1.28
N SER A 12 5.92 31.89 1.49
CA SER A 12 5.12 32.22 2.67
C SER A 12 3.72 31.59 2.75
N ASP A 13 3.23 30.96 1.68
CA ASP A 13 1.91 30.33 1.63
C ASP A 13 1.87 28.91 1.03
N PHE A 14 3.02 28.25 0.86
CA PHE A 14 3.03 26.85 0.40
C PHE A 14 2.59 25.89 1.51
N VAL A 15 1.49 25.17 1.28
CA VAL A 15 1.00 24.11 2.17
C VAL A 15 1.12 22.76 1.44
N PRO A 16 2.02 21.85 1.87
CA PRO A 16 2.26 20.57 1.20
C PRO A 16 0.97 19.80 0.91
N GLY A 17 0.79 19.35 -0.34
CA GLY A 17 -0.38 18.59 -0.78
C GLY A 17 -1.59 19.42 -1.22
N THR A 18 -1.56 20.75 -1.04
CA THR A 18 -2.60 21.64 -1.60
C THR A 18 -2.23 21.95 -3.04
N VAL A 19 -2.94 21.33 -3.99
CA VAL A 19 -2.69 21.50 -5.42
C VAL A 19 -3.94 22.07 -6.06
N LEU A 20 -3.78 23.06 -6.94
CA LEU A 20 -4.85 23.52 -7.82
C LEU A 20 -5.13 22.39 -8.83
N LEU A 21 -6.24 21.68 -8.63
CA LEU A 21 -6.57 20.48 -9.42
C LEU A 21 -7.43 20.81 -10.66
N VAL A 22 -8.00 22.02 -10.73
CA VAL A 22 -8.88 22.48 -11.81
C VAL A 22 -8.44 23.89 -12.16
N ASP A 23 -7.80 24.05 -13.32
CA ASP A 23 -7.47 25.35 -13.89
C ASP A 23 -8.68 25.84 -14.70
N PHE A 24 -9.40 26.83 -14.19
CA PHE A 24 -10.51 27.45 -14.92
C PHE A 24 -10.03 28.43 -15.99
N ASP A 25 -8.77 28.88 -15.95
CA ASP A 25 -8.23 29.98 -16.75
C ASP A 25 -7.28 29.51 -17.88
N GLY A 26 -6.86 28.24 -17.88
CA GLY A 26 -6.07 27.64 -18.97
C GLY A 26 -4.68 28.26 -19.14
N THR A 27 -4.03 28.64 -18.04
CA THR A 27 -2.81 29.46 -18.04
C THR A 27 -1.52 28.66 -17.81
N LEU A 28 -1.61 27.35 -17.59
CA LEU A 28 -0.46 26.47 -17.34
C LEU A 28 -0.04 25.70 -18.60
N ASP A 29 1.10 26.07 -19.21
CA ASP A 29 1.77 25.31 -20.27
C ASP A 29 2.37 24.00 -19.72
N THR A 30 1.52 23.00 -19.51
CA THR A 30 1.93 21.64 -19.14
C THR A 30 1.23 20.62 -20.03
N ARG A 31 1.92 19.52 -20.37
CA ARG A 31 1.34 18.48 -21.24
C ARG A 31 0.11 17.85 -20.54
N HIS A 32 -1.07 18.07 -21.10
CA HIS A 32 -2.34 17.53 -20.61
C HIS A 32 -2.54 16.08 -21.05
N ALA A 33 -3.30 15.31 -20.27
CA ALA A 33 -3.71 13.95 -20.65
C ALA A 33 -4.59 13.98 -21.92
N GLN A 34 -4.38 13.04 -22.85
CA GLN A 34 -5.21 12.92 -24.05
C GLN A 34 -6.68 12.67 -23.65
N GLY A 35 -7.53 13.68 -23.86
CA GLY A 35 -8.98 13.62 -23.64
C GLY A 35 -9.53 14.54 -22.56
N HIS A 36 -8.71 15.06 -21.63
CA HIS A 36 -9.15 15.98 -20.57
C HIS A 36 -8.15 17.16 -20.45
N ARG A 37 -8.54 18.34 -20.93
CA ARG A 37 -7.72 19.57 -20.95
C ARG A 37 -7.41 20.14 -19.55
N ASP A 38 -8.06 19.67 -18.49
CA ASP A 38 -7.96 20.29 -17.16
C ASP A 38 -6.97 19.57 -16.21
N ILE A 39 -6.29 18.49 -16.65
CA ILE A 39 -5.48 17.65 -15.75
C ILE A 39 -3.99 17.79 -16.08
N VAL A 40 -3.22 18.35 -15.13
CA VAL A 40 -1.76 18.45 -15.18
C VAL A 40 -1.12 17.10 -14.86
N LEU A 41 -0.22 16.62 -15.73
CA LEU A 41 0.55 15.39 -15.50
C LEU A 41 1.71 15.66 -14.55
N VAL A 42 1.59 15.19 -13.31
CA VAL A 42 2.68 15.21 -12.31
C VAL A 42 3.09 13.77 -11.99
N PRO A 43 4.38 13.40 -12.11
CA PRO A 43 5.51 14.15 -12.68
C PRO A 43 5.48 14.17 -14.23
N THR A 44 6.19 15.11 -14.85
CA THR A 44 6.35 15.18 -16.31
C THR A 44 7.07 13.91 -16.81
N PRO A 45 6.47 13.15 -17.75
CA PRO A 45 7.10 11.93 -18.27
C PRO A 45 8.42 12.26 -18.96
N SER A 46 9.46 11.48 -18.71
CA SER A 46 10.73 11.56 -19.46
C SER A 46 10.52 11.10 -20.91
N GLU A 47 11.43 11.41 -21.83
CA GLU A 47 11.32 10.96 -23.24
C GLU A 47 11.81 9.51 -23.45
N ASP A 48 12.29 8.85 -22.39
CA ASP A 48 12.84 7.50 -22.48
C ASP A 48 11.75 6.40 -22.56
N PRO A 49 11.83 5.46 -23.52
CA PRO A 49 10.89 4.34 -23.66
C PRO A 49 10.91 3.34 -22.48
N ASP A 50 11.97 3.35 -21.68
CA ASP A 50 12.14 2.46 -20.52
C ASP A 50 11.54 3.04 -19.22
N ASP A 51 11.12 4.32 -19.21
CA ASP A 51 10.41 4.91 -18.06
C ASP A 51 9.08 4.17 -17.85
N PRO A 52 8.83 3.59 -16.66
CA PRO A 52 7.57 2.95 -16.31
C PRO A 52 6.33 3.82 -16.57
N LEU A 53 6.48 5.15 -16.53
CA LEU A 53 5.39 6.06 -16.87
C LEU A 53 4.97 5.98 -18.34
N ASN A 54 5.90 5.69 -19.26
CA ASN A 54 5.67 5.63 -20.71
C ASN A 54 5.28 4.23 -21.22
N TRP A 55 5.19 3.23 -20.33
CA TRP A 55 4.86 1.87 -20.74
C TRP A 55 3.47 1.77 -21.37
N SER A 56 3.34 0.88 -22.36
CA SER A 56 2.04 0.58 -22.99
C SER A 56 1.04 0.04 -21.95
N ARG A 57 -0.25 0.26 -22.20
CA ARG A 57 -1.33 -0.19 -21.28
C ARG A 57 -1.24 -1.67 -20.94
N TRP A 58 -0.87 -2.52 -21.92
CA TRP A 58 -0.69 -3.95 -21.72
C TRP A 58 0.45 -4.25 -20.73
N ARG A 59 1.59 -3.59 -20.88
CA ARG A 59 2.77 -3.77 -20.01
C ARG A 59 2.47 -3.33 -18.57
N LYS A 60 1.75 -2.20 -18.40
CA LYS A 60 1.27 -1.74 -17.08
C LYS A 60 0.27 -2.72 -16.45
N THR A 61 -0.64 -3.27 -17.26
CA THR A 61 -1.61 -4.28 -16.81
C THR A 61 -0.92 -5.57 -16.39
N LEU A 62 0.11 -6.02 -17.13
CA LEU A 62 0.91 -7.19 -16.79
C LEU A 62 1.66 -6.99 -15.47
N LEU A 63 2.30 -5.83 -15.28
CA LEU A 63 2.92 -5.47 -13.99
C LEU A 63 1.89 -5.55 -12.86
N MET A 64 0.73 -4.92 -13.03
CA MET A 64 -0.32 -4.93 -12.01
C MET A 64 -0.80 -6.36 -11.71
N ALA A 65 -1.01 -7.19 -12.73
CA ALA A 65 -1.41 -8.58 -12.56
C ALA A 65 -0.36 -9.38 -11.77
N THR A 66 0.93 -9.21 -12.05
CA THR A 66 2.00 -9.89 -11.28
C THR A 66 2.08 -9.41 -9.83
N LEU A 67 1.86 -8.11 -9.57
CA LEU A 67 1.77 -7.59 -8.20
C LEU A 67 0.57 -8.18 -7.46
N CYS A 68 -0.60 -8.27 -8.11
CA CYS A 68 -1.78 -8.91 -7.51
C CYS A 68 -1.54 -10.40 -7.20
N VAL A 69 -0.90 -11.15 -8.11
CA VAL A 69 -0.53 -12.56 -7.87
C VAL A 69 0.41 -12.69 -6.67
N TYR A 70 1.42 -11.82 -6.57
CA TYR A 70 2.32 -11.79 -5.42
C TYR A 70 1.59 -11.51 -4.10
N CYS A 71 0.71 -10.50 -4.08
CA CYS A 71 -0.10 -10.16 -2.90
C CYS A 71 -1.04 -11.30 -2.50
N LEU A 72 -1.69 -11.96 -3.46
CA LEU A 72 -2.55 -13.11 -3.19
C LEU A 72 -1.75 -14.26 -2.58
N ALA A 73 -0.58 -14.57 -3.14
CA ALA A 73 0.24 -15.69 -2.67
C ALA A 73 0.71 -15.51 -1.23
N ILE A 74 1.33 -14.35 -0.93
CA ILE A 74 1.80 -14.06 0.44
C ILE A 74 0.64 -13.82 1.41
N GLY A 75 -0.42 -13.13 0.99
CA GLY A 75 -1.61 -12.88 1.81
C GLY A 75 -2.36 -14.17 2.16
N ILE A 76 -2.49 -15.11 1.22
CA ILE A 76 -3.10 -16.42 1.52
C ILE A 76 -2.22 -17.19 2.51
N ALA A 77 -0.90 -17.21 2.31
CA ALA A 77 0.01 -17.89 3.22
C ALA A 77 0.03 -17.31 4.64
N SER A 78 -0.21 -16.00 4.80
CA SER A 78 -0.24 -15.35 6.12
C SER A 78 -1.56 -15.55 6.85
N ALA A 79 -2.69 -15.59 6.12
CA ALA A 79 -4.03 -15.64 6.72
C ALA A 79 -4.69 -17.03 6.76
N ALA A 80 -4.13 -18.04 6.08
CA ALA A 80 -4.73 -19.38 6.01
C ALA A 80 -4.98 -20.05 7.37
N ILE A 81 -4.21 -19.66 8.39
CA ILE A 81 -4.24 -20.28 9.73
C ILE A 81 -5.50 -19.91 10.53
N TYR A 82 -6.14 -18.77 10.25
CA TYR A 82 -7.24 -18.26 11.08
C TYR A 82 -8.46 -19.18 11.18
N SER A 83 -8.80 -19.93 10.12
CA SER A 83 -9.92 -20.89 10.17
C SER A 83 -9.57 -22.21 10.86
N VAL A 84 -8.27 -22.54 10.97
CA VAL A 84 -7.76 -23.83 11.44
C VAL A 84 -7.01 -23.74 12.78
N LEU A 85 -7.10 -22.61 13.48
CA LEU A 85 -6.52 -22.39 14.81
C LEU A 85 -6.91 -23.49 15.82
N VAL A 86 -8.18 -23.89 15.85
CA VAL A 86 -8.68 -24.92 16.77
C VAL A 86 -8.15 -26.32 16.42
N PRO A 87 -8.21 -26.80 15.15
CA PRO A 87 -7.56 -28.04 14.73
C PRO A 87 -6.06 -28.11 15.04
N ILE A 88 -5.32 -27.01 14.78
CA ILE A 88 -3.87 -26.95 15.06
C ILE A 88 -3.62 -27.07 16.56
N SER A 89 -4.40 -26.37 17.38
CA SER A 89 -4.30 -26.44 18.84
C SER A 89 -4.54 -27.86 19.35
N ALA A 90 -5.53 -28.56 18.81
CA ALA A 90 -5.84 -29.95 19.18
C ALA A 90 -4.72 -30.94 18.78
N ALA A 91 -4.06 -30.74 17.64
CA ALA A 91 -3.03 -31.65 17.14
C ALA A 91 -1.64 -31.40 17.75
N THR A 92 -1.28 -30.13 17.98
CA THR A 92 0.05 -29.74 18.46
C THR A 92 0.14 -29.60 19.98
N GLY A 93 -1.00 -29.53 20.67
CA GLY A 93 -1.06 -29.24 22.10
C GLY A 93 -0.75 -27.78 22.46
N LEU A 94 -0.51 -26.92 21.46
CA LEU A 94 -0.32 -25.48 21.66
C LEU A 94 -1.64 -24.81 21.99
N SER A 95 -1.61 -23.81 22.89
CA SER A 95 -2.82 -23.05 23.18
C SER A 95 -3.19 -22.15 21.99
N VAL A 96 -4.49 -21.89 21.80
CA VAL A 96 -4.95 -20.91 20.79
C VAL A 96 -4.37 -19.52 21.06
N GLY A 97 -4.06 -19.20 22.33
CA GLY A 97 -3.36 -17.98 22.71
C GLY A 97 -1.93 -17.90 22.19
N ASP A 98 -1.18 -19.00 22.25
CA ASP A 98 0.18 -19.09 21.70
C ASP A 98 0.15 -18.95 20.16
N LEU A 99 -0.82 -19.59 19.51
CA LEU A 99 -0.99 -19.49 18.06
C LEU A 99 -1.33 -18.05 17.62
N ASN A 100 -2.23 -17.38 18.33
CA ASN A 100 -2.57 -15.96 18.10
C ASN A 100 -1.37 -15.04 18.36
N SER A 101 -0.59 -15.31 19.41
CA SER A 101 0.65 -14.57 19.71
C SER A 101 1.69 -14.75 18.60
N GLY A 102 1.82 -15.97 18.06
CA GLY A 102 2.62 -16.29 16.88
C GLY A 102 2.28 -15.40 15.68
N THR A 103 0.99 -15.25 15.38
CA THR A 103 0.51 -14.34 14.32
C THR A 103 0.82 -12.88 14.64
N GLY A 104 0.77 -12.47 15.91
CA GLY A 104 1.25 -11.16 16.34
C GLY A 104 2.73 -10.92 15.98
N TYR A 105 3.62 -11.88 16.29
CA TYR A 105 5.04 -11.78 15.94
C TYR A 105 5.27 -11.74 14.43
N MET A 106 4.44 -12.43 13.64
CA MET A 106 4.46 -12.34 12.18
C MET A 106 4.16 -10.91 11.71
N PHE A 107 3.13 -10.24 12.24
CA PHE A 107 2.85 -8.85 11.88
C PHE A 107 3.96 -7.88 12.32
N LEU A 108 4.52 -8.08 13.52
CA LEU A 108 5.67 -7.27 13.97
C LEU A 108 6.81 -7.32 12.95
N THR A 109 7.16 -8.53 12.52
CA THR A 109 8.26 -8.77 11.59
C THR A 109 7.92 -8.39 10.14
N PHE A 110 6.64 -8.39 9.73
CA PHE A 110 6.21 -7.75 8.48
C PHE A 110 6.54 -6.26 8.46
N GLY A 111 6.21 -5.54 9.54
CA GLY A 111 6.48 -4.11 9.63
C GLY A 111 7.96 -3.79 9.72
N TRP A 112 8.65 -4.40 10.67
CA TRP A 112 10.08 -4.15 10.91
C TRP A 112 10.96 -4.71 9.80
N GLY A 113 10.53 -5.79 9.13
CA GLY A 113 11.21 -6.32 7.94
C GLY A 113 11.22 -5.33 6.78
N CYS A 114 10.22 -4.44 6.65
CA CYS A 114 10.21 -3.42 5.61
C CYS A 114 11.42 -2.47 5.68
N LEU A 115 11.91 -2.19 6.89
CA LEU A 115 13.12 -1.37 7.07
C LEU A 115 14.34 -1.98 6.38
N ILE A 116 14.43 -3.30 6.34
CA ILE A 116 15.57 -4.01 5.72
C ILE A 116 15.31 -4.19 4.22
N TRP A 117 14.12 -4.67 3.86
CA TRP A 117 13.80 -5.00 2.49
C TRP A 117 13.66 -3.80 1.56
N GLN A 118 13.15 -2.66 2.04
CA GLN A 118 12.95 -1.50 1.19
C GLN A 118 14.31 -0.90 0.72
N PRO A 119 15.31 -0.61 1.58
CA PRO A 119 16.62 -0.16 1.12
C PRO A 119 17.33 -1.21 0.23
N LEU A 120 17.18 -2.50 0.54
CA LEU A 120 17.73 -3.57 -0.29
C LEU A 120 17.09 -3.57 -1.69
N ALA A 121 15.77 -3.43 -1.78
CA ALA A 121 15.07 -3.35 -3.06
C ALA A 121 15.41 -2.09 -3.84
N GLN A 122 15.57 -0.95 -3.15
CA GLN A 122 16.02 0.28 -3.79
C GLN A 122 17.47 0.19 -4.28
N LYS A 123 18.35 -0.55 -3.60
CA LYS A 123 19.77 -0.70 -4.02
C LYS A 123 19.96 -1.78 -5.09
N PHE A 124 19.41 -2.97 -4.90
CA PHE A 124 19.66 -4.14 -5.74
C PHE A 124 18.60 -4.37 -6.83
N GLY A 125 17.51 -3.60 -6.82
CA GLY A 125 16.34 -3.80 -7.69
C GLY A 125 15.18 -4.42 -6.91
N LYS A 126 13.95 -4.10 -7.32
CA LYS A 126 12.75 -4.57 -6.61
C LYS A 126 12.44 -6.02 -6.94
N ARG A 127 12.73 -6.46 -8.17
CA ARG A 127 12.42 -7.83 -8.62
C ARG A 127 13.14 -8.92 -7.81
N PRO A 128 14.46 -8.84 -7.54
CA PRO A 128 15.13 -9.77 -6.63
C PRO A 128 14.46 -9.87 -5.26
N ALA A 129 13.99 -8.74 -4.70
CA ALA A 129 13.33 -8.73 -3.41
C ALA A 129 12.00 -9.51 -3.43
N TYR A 130 11.18 -9.35 -4.47
CA TYR A 130 9.94 -10.12 -4.64
C TYR A 130 10.20 -11.63 -4.80
N LEU A 131 11.20 -11.99 -5.61
CA LEU A 131 11.53 -13.40 -5.87
C LEU A 131 12.11 -14.09 -4.63
N LEU A 132 13.00 -13.42 -3.89
CA LEU A 132 13.55 -13.93 -2.63
C LEU A 132 12.47 -14.05 -1.55
N SER A 133 11.53 -13.09 -1.52
CA SER A 133 10.37 -13.13 -0.64
C SER A 133 9.53 -14.39 -0.89
N LEU A 134 9.12 -14.64 -2.14
CA LEU A 134 8.33 -15.83 -2.51
C LEU A 134 9.03 -17.15 -2.20
N LEU A 135 10.32 -17.28 -2.54
CA LEU A 135 11.10 -18.48 -2.24
C LEU A 135 11.24 -18.70 -0.73
N GLY A 136 11.57 -17.64 0.01
CA GLY A 136 11.68 -17.68 1.46
C GLY A 136 10.38 -18.12 2.11
N THR A 137 9.26 -17.49 1.75
CA THR A 137 7.95 -17.86 2.29
C THR A 137 7.55 -19.29 1.90
N THR A 138 7.89 -19.77 0.70
CA THR A 138 7.66 -21.16 0.28
C THR A 138 8.38 -22.15 1.20
N GLY A 139 9.67 -21.95 1.46
CA GLY A 139 10.45 -22.82 2.35
C GLY A 139 9.92 -22.83 3.78
N ILE A 140 9.50 -21.67 4.28
CA ILE A 140 8.95 -21.53 5.65
C ILE A 140 7.58 -22.21 5.78
N MET A 141 6.74 -22.16 4.74
CA MET A 141 5.45 -22.87 4.72
C MET A 141 5.62 -24.39 4.73
N ILE A 142 6.65 -24.94 4.06
CA ILE A 142 6.95 -26.38 4.09
C ILE A 142 7.42 -26.80 5.49
N TRP A 143 8.13 -25.93 6.19
CA TRP A 143 8.60 -26.19 7.55
C TRP A 143 7.49 -26.05 8.61
N ALA A 144 6.46 -25.25 8.37
CA ALA A 144 5.43 -24.91 9.36
C ALA A 144 4.68 -26.11 9.99
N PRO A 145 4.28 -27.16 9.24
CA PRO A 145 3.66 -28.35 9.83
C PRO A 145 4.53 -29.10 10.84
N HIS A 146 5.86 -29.02 10.68
CA HIS A 146 6.81 -29.75 11.50
C HIS A 146 7.16 -29.03 12.82
N ALA A 147 6.62 -27.83 13.04
CA ALA A 147 6.87 -27.04 14.24
C ALA A 147 5.93 -27.48 15.38
N THR A 148 6.41 -28.39 16.24
CA THR A 148 5.62 -28.96 17.35
C THR A 148 5.84 -28.25 18.69
N THR A 149 6.84 -27.37 18.79
CA THR A 149 7.12 -26.59 20.01
C THR A 149 6.76 -25.12 19.83
N ASN A 150 6.37 -24.44 20.92
CA ASN A 150 5.99 -23.02 20.88
C ASN A 150 7.14 -22.15 20.33
N GLY A 151 8.38 -22.42 20.74
CA GLY A 151 9.56 -21.71 20.23
C GLY A 151 9.77 -21.90 18.72
N GLN A 152 9.60 -23.12 18.20
CA GLN A 152 9.68 -23.39 16.75
C GLN A 152 8.53 -22.71 16.00
N TRP A 153 7.32 -22.66 16.57
CA TRP A 153 6.18 -21.97 15.98
C TRP A 153 6.43 -20.47 15.87
N ILE A 154 6.89 -19.83 16.95
CA ILE A 154 7.24 -18.41 16.95
C ILE A 154 8.37 -18.14 15.95
N ALA A 155 9.42 -18.98 15.92
CA ALA A 155 10.51 -18.84 14.96
C ALA A 155 10.02 -18.94 13.51
N ASN A 156 9.12 -19.89 13.21
CA ASN A 156 8.49 -19.99 11.90
C ASN A 156 7.75 -18.70 11.52
N LYS A 157 6.91 -18.17 12.43
CA LYS A 157 6.13 -16.95 12.21
C LYS A 157 6.98 -15.69 12.04
N VAL A 158 8.06 -15.58 12.80
CA VAL A 158 9.06 -14.49 12.69
C VAL A 158 9.77 -14.53 11.34
N LEU A 159 10.18 -15.72 10.88
CA LEU A 159 10.78 -15.86 9.55
C LEU A 159 9.75 -15.57 8.46
N GLN A 160 8.52 -16.06 8.60
CA GLN A 160 7.45 -15.82 7.64
C GLN A 160 7.21 -14.31 7.45
N GLY A 161 7.09 -13.57 8.55
CA GLY A 161 6.91 -12.12 8.51
C GLY A 161 8.13 -11.39 7.96
N THR A 162 9.35 -11.83 8.31
CA THR A 162 10.58 -11.22 7.79
C THR A 162 10.70 -11.38 6.28
N PHE A 163 10.49 -12.58 5.74
CA PHE A 163 10.59 -12.82 4.28
C PHE A 163 9.41 -12.28 3.50
N GLY A 164 8.20 -12.24 4.08
CA GLY A 164 7.03 -11.70 3.40
C GLY A 164 6.85 -10.19 3.58
N ALA A 165 7.70 -9.49 4.35
CA ALA A 165 7.64 -8.05 4.57
C ALA A 165 7.56 -7.18 3.30
N PRO A 166 8.18 -7.52 2.15
CA PRO A 166 8.07 -6.71 0.94
C PRO A 166 6.62 -6.54 0.44
N VAL A 167 5.69 -7.45 0.81
CA VAL A 167 4.27 -7.31 0.45
C VAL A 167 3.67 -6.01 0.96
N GLU A 168 4.11 -5.53 2.12
CA GLU A 168 3.50 -4.39 2.81
C GLU A 168 3.88 -3.05 2.19
N SER A 169 5.13 -2.90 1.74
CA SER A 169 5.68 -1.62 1.29
C SER A 169 6.04 -1.61 -0.19
N LEU A 170 6.61 -2.70 -0.71
CA LEU A 170 7.26 -2.67 -2.02
C LEU A 170 6.23 -2.60 -3.16
N CYS A 171 5.07 -3.24 -2.99
CA CYS A 171 3.98 -3.23 -3.96
C CYS A 171 3.48 -1.81 -4.21
N GLU A 172 3.30 -1.03 -3.13
CA GLU A 172 2.82 0.36 -3.22
C GLU A 172 3.83 1.25 -3.96
N ILE A 173 5.12 1.05 -3.69
CA ILE A 173 6.21 1.78 -4.36
C ILE A 173 6.30 1.35 -5.84
N SER A 174 6.11 0.07 -6.17
CA SER A 174 6.07 -0.38 -7.56
C SER A 174 4.90 0.22 -8.35
N VAL A 175 3.73 0.37 -7.72
CA VAL A 175 2.57 1.05 -8.33
C VAL A 175 2.84 2.55 -8.49
N SER A 176 3.45 3.21 -7.50
CA SER A 176 3.75 4.65 -7.59
C SER A 176 4.74 5.01 -8.69
N ASP A 177 5.63 4.09 -9.05
CA ASP A 177 6.64 4.35 -10.07
C ASP A 177 6.08 4.20 -11.50
N ALA A 178 5.04 3.37 -11.68
CA ALA A 178 4.47 3.04 -12.99
C ALA A 178 3.25 3.88 -13.40
N TYR A 179 2.54 4.49 -12.44
CA TYR A 179 1.30 5.22 -12.68
C TYR A 179 1.41 6.70 -12.28
N PHE A 180 0.79 7.57 -13.07
CA PHE A 180 0.75 9.02 -12.82
C PHE A 180 -0.09 9.35 -11.57
N ALA A 181 0.15 10.50 -10.94
CA ALA A 181 -0.51 10.89 -9.68
C ALA A 181 -2.05 10.83 -9.73
N HIS A 182 -2.68 11.21 -10.85
CA HIS A 182 -4.14 11.21 -11.01
C HIS A 182 -4.74 9.79 -11.10
N GLU A 183 -4.00 8.82 -11.64
CA GLU A 183 -4.43 7.43 -11.76
C GLU A 183 -3.95 6.54 -10.60
N ARG A 184 -2.85 6.95 -9.94
CA ARG A 184 -2.15 6.20 -8.88
C ARG A 184 -3.09 5.76 -7.76
N GLY A 185 -4.00 6.62 -7.31
CA GLY A 185 -4.95 6.31 -6.25
C GLY A 185 -5.82 5.08 -6.56
N THR A 186 -6.26 4.94 -7.82
CA THR A 186 -7.08 3.81 -8.28
C THR A 186 -6.30 2.51 -8.28
N TYR A 187 -5.03 2.52 -8.73
CA TYR A 187 -4.20 1.31 -8.76
C TYR A 187 -3.71 0.89 -7.37
N ILE A 188 -3.46 1.84 -6.46
CA ILE A 188 -3.25 1.55 -5.04
C ILE A 188 -4.51 0.92 -4.44
N ALA A 189 -5.71 1.38 -4.83
CA ALA A 189 -6.97 0.76 -4.40
C ALA A 189 -7.10 -0.69 -4.87
N TYR A 190 -6.72 -1.00 -6.12
CA TYR A 190 -6.70 -2.38 -6.60
C TYR A 190 -5.72 -3.24 -5.80
N TYR A 191 -4.49 -2.77 -5.58
CA TYR A 191 -3.53 -3.47 -4.74
C TYR A 191 -4.10 -3.74 -3.33
N ALA A 192 -4.68 -2.73 -2.69
CA ALA A 192 -5.27 -2.85 -1.36
C ALA A 192 -6.46 -3.82 -1.34
N LEU A 193 -7.28 -3.84 -2.40
CA LEU A 193 -8.37 -4.79 -2.59
C LEU A 193 -7.84 -6.23 -2.67
N PHE A 194 -6.79 -6.48 -3.45
CA PHE A 194 -6.19 -7.81 -3.57
C PHE A 194 -5.50 -8.25 -2.28
N LEU A 195 -4.77 -7.37 -1.59
CA LEU A 195 -4.14 -7.68 -0.31
C LEU A 195 -5.19 -7.97 0.79
N GLY A 196 -6.19 -7.10 0.93
CA GLY A 196 -7.28 -7.29 1.89
C GLY A 196 -8.15 -8.50 1.54
N GLY A 197 -8.46 -8.68 0.26
CA GLY A 197 -9.20 -9.82 -0.27
C GLY A 197 -8.48 -11.15 -0.04
N ALA A 198 -7.16 -11.21 -0.27
CA ALA A 198 -6.35 -12.40 -0.01
C ALA A 198 -6.52 -12.89 1.43
N ASN A 199 -6.45 -11.96 2.38
CA ASN A 199 -6.53 -12.28 3.81
C ASN A 199 -7.88 -12.89 4.21
N PHE A 200 -8.98 -12.53 3.53
CA PHE A 200 -10.30 -13.09 3.81
C PHE A 200 -10.66 -14.31 2.93
N VAL A 201 -10.04 -14.44 1.75
CA VAL A 201 -10.20 -15.62 0.90
C VAL A 201 -9.42 -16.81 1.48
N ALA A 202 -8.29 -16.57 2.15
CA ALA A 202 -7.45 -17.64 2.69
C ALA A 202 -8.21 -18.58 3.66
N PRO A 203 -8.95 -18.07 4.66
CA PRO A 203 -9.75 -18.90 5.58
C PRO A 203 -10.81 -19.77 4.89
N ILE A 204 -11.37 -19.30 3.76
CA ILE A 204 -12.36 -20.06 2.97
C ILE A 204 -11.70 -21.31 2.41
N ILE A 205 -10.57 -21.13 1.71
CA ILE A 205 -9.83 -22.21 1.06
C ILE A 205 -9.28 -23.19 2.12
N SER A 206 -8.69 -22.67 3.19
CA SER A 206 -8.10 -23.51 4.24
C SER A 206 -9.14 -24.31 5.03
N GLY A 207 -10.34 -23.78 5.23
CA GLY A 207 -11.43 -24.51 5.89
C GLY A 207 -11.82 -25.79 5.14
N PHE A 208 -11.94 -25.73 3.81
CA PHE A 208 -12.26 -26.90 2.99
C PHE A 208 -11.11 -27.90 2.89
N ILE A 209 -9.87 -27.42 2.76
CA ILE A 209 -8.69 -28.28 2.73
C ILE A 209 -8.55 -29.04 4.05
N ASN A 210 -8.78 -28.38 5.17
CA ASN A 210 -8.69 -29.00 6.49
C ASN A 210 -9.69 -30.16 6.67
N ASP A 211 -10.93 -29.98 6.23
CA ASP A 211 -11.96 -31.02 6.39
C ASP A 211 -11.70 -32.25 5.49
N GLY A 212 -11.01 -32.08 4.35
CA GLY A 212 -10.70 -33.18 3.43
C GLY A 212 -9.33 -33.83 3.62
N GLN A 213 -8.28 -33.03 3.85
CA GLN A 213 -6.87 -33.46 3.84
C GLN A 213 -6.15 -33.19 5.17
N GLY A 214 -6.80 -32.56 6.15
CA GLY A 214 -6.21 -32.19 7.43
C GLY A 214 -5.49 -30.84 7.42
N TRP A 215 -5.10 -30.37 8.61
CA TRP A 215 -4.56 -29.02 8.82
C TRP A 215 -3.15 -28.84 8.24
N GLU A 216 -2.32 -29.88 8.21
CA GLU A 216 -0.95 -29.83 7.68
C GLU A 216 -0.95 -29.51 6.18
N TRP A 217 -1.88 -30.10 5.44
CA TRP A 217 -2.03 -29.90 4.00
C TRP A 217 -2.44 -28.47 3.64
N VAL A 218 -3.11 -27.74 4.54
CA VAL A 218 -3.40 -26.32 4.35
C VAL A 218 -2.09 -25.55 4.12
N LEU A 219 -1.07 -25.81 4.93
CA LEU A 219 0.22 -25.12 4.86
C LEU A 219 1.02 -25.57 3.64
N HIS A 220 0.95 -26.85 3.26
CA HIS A 220 1.56 -27.35 2.02
C HIS A 220 0.93 -26.72 0.76
N TRP A 221 -0.40 -26.56 0.72
CA TRP A 221 -1.06 -25.84 -0.38
C TRP A 221 -0.65 -24.37 -0.45
N CYS A 222 -0.47 -23.69 0.68
CA CYS A 222 0.11 -22.35 0.70
C CYS A 222 1.52 -22.31 0.11
N ALA A 223 2.35 -23.33 0.37
CA ALA A 223 3.67 -23.44 -0.25
C ALA A 223 3.56 -23.64 -1.78
N ILE A 224 2.64 -24.48 -2.25
CA ILE A 224 2.40 -24.71 -3.69
C ILE A 224 1.95 -23.42 -4.38
N PHE A 225 1.01 -22.67 -3.80
CA PHE A 225 0.56 -21.39 -4.36
C PHE A 225 1.69 -20.36 -4.42
N ASN A 226 2.55 -20.29 -3.40
CA ASN A 226 3.74 -19.44 -3.42
C ASN A 226 4.75 -19.88 -4.50
N ALA A 227 4.95 -21.19 -4.70
CA ALA A 227 5.82 -21.71 -5.75
C ALA A 227 5.29 -21.40 -7.17
N ILE A 228 3.98 -21.51 -7.38
CA ILE A 228 3.34 -21.12 -8.65
C ILE A 228 3.50 -19.61 -8.87
N ALA A 229 3.24 -18.80 -7.85
CA ALA A 229 3.43 -17.36 -7.91
C ALA A 229 4.90 -16.99 -8.19
N PHE A 230 5.86 -17.75 -7.64
CA PHE A 230 7.28 -17.58 -7.93
C PHE A 230 7.58 -17.79 -9.42
N VAL A 231 7.05 -18.86 -10.03
CA VAL A 231 7.24 -19.11 -11.47
C VAL A 231 6.62 -18.00 -12.31
N ILE A 232 5.41 -17.55 -11.97
CA ILE A 232 4.74 -16.45 -12.68
C ILE A 232 5.56 -15.16 -12.58
N CYS A 233 5.97 -14.76 -11.36
CA CYS A 233 6.79 -13.57 -11.16
C CYS A 233 8.19 -13.70 -11.78
N LEU A 234 8.74 -14.91 -11.87
CA LEU A 234 10.04 -15.13 -12.51
C LEU A 234 9.99 -14.81 -14.01
N PHE A 235 8.93 -15.20 -14.72
CA PHE A 235 8.82 -14.98 -16.17
C PHE A 235 8.17 -13.65 -16.57
N PHE A 236 7.18 -13.17 -15.82
CA PHE A 236 6.36 -12.03 -16.23
C PHE A 236 6.64 -10.73 -15.48
N MET A 237 7.32 -10.78 -14.32
CA MET A 237 7.59 -9.57 -13.55
C MET A 237 8.75 -8.78 -14.17
N GLU A 238 8.50 -7.52 -14.50
CA GLU A 238 9.52 -6.60 -14.99
C GLU A 238 10.01 -5.66 -13.88
N GLU A 239 11.27 -5.19 -13.99
CA GLU A 239 11.86 -4.26 -13.04
C GLU A 239 11.27 -2.85 -13.22
N THR A 240 10.75 -2.27 -12.14
CA THR A 240 10.12 -0.94 -12.13
C THR A 240 11.09 0.18 -11.77
N LYS A 241 12.30 -0.11 -11.28
CA LYS A 241 13.27 0.93 -10.92
C LYS A 241 13.76 1.65 -12.18
N TYR A 242 13.47 2.95 -12.29
CA TYR A 242 13.96 3.82 -13.36
C TYR A 242 14.63 5.06 -12.78
N ASN A 243 15.83 5.41 -13.27
CA ASN A 243 16.56 6.58 -12.80
C ASN A 243 16.31 7.73 -13.79
N ARG A 244 15.37 8.62 -13.47
CA ARG A 244 15.12 9.82 -14.29
C ARG A 244 16.30 10.77 -14.11
N LYS A 245 17.15 10.94 -15.12
CA LYS A 245 18.12 12.04 -15.10
C LYS A 245 17.32 13.33 -15.19
N ALA A 246 17.51 14.25 -14.25
CA ALA A 246 16.89 15.57 -14.32
C ALA A 246 17.29 16.24 -15.64
N THR A 247 16.35 16.38 -16.58
CA THR A 247 16.50 17.36 -17.64
C THR A 247 16.30 18.71 -16.96
N PRO A 248 17.32 19.58 -16.87
CA PRO A 248 17.10 20.92 -16.34
C PRO A 248 16.01 21.56 -17.20
N LEU A 249 14.89 21.94 -16.57
CA LEU A 249 13.94 22.86 -17.16
C LEU A 249 14.74 24.10 -17.56
N HIS A 250 14.93 24.30 -18.86
CA HIS A 250 15.46 25.54 -19.41
C HIS A 250 14.43 26.65 -19.12
N LEU A 251 14.50 27.24 -17.94
CA LEU A 251 13.71 28.43 -17.55
C LEU A 251 14.27 29.71 -18.18
N ASN A 252 14.72 29.66 -19.45
CA ASN A 252 15.42 30.77 -20.10
C ASN A 252 14.97 31.07 -21.53
N ASP A 253 13.72 30.76 -21.89
CA ASP A 253 13.09 31.36 -23.07
C ASP A 253 12.15 32.49 -22.62
N THR A 254 12.75 33.63 -22.29
CA THR A 254 12.04 34.90 -22.42
C THR A 254 11.65 35.05 -23.89
N VAL A 255 10.37 34.81 -24.18
CA VAL A 255 9.78 35.10 -25.49
C VAL A 255 9.91 36.60 -25.74
N ASP A 256 10.91 36.99 -26.53
CA ASP A 256 10.99 38.31 -27.14
C ASP A 256 9.83 38.44 -28.15
N ILE A 257 8.77 39.14 -27.75
CA ILE A 257 7.54 39.36 -28.54
C ILE A 257 7.75 40.29 -29.76
N ASN A 258 8.95 40.78 -30.03
CA ASN A 258 9.17 41.79 -31.06
C ASN A 258 10.08 41.31 -32.20
N LYS A 259 9.60 40.38 -33.04
CA LYS A 259 10.08 40.19 -34.43
C LYS A 259 9.20 39.20 -35.20
N ALA A 260 8.02 39.64 -35.60
CA ALA A 260 7.23 38.97 -36.61
C ALA A 260 6.60 40.01 -37.55
N THR A 261 7.41 40.60 -38.42
CA THR A 261 6.92 41.20 -39.65
C THR A 261 8.06 41.15 -40.65
N GLU A 262 8.04 40.14 -41.52
CA GLU A 262 8.47 40.20 -42.92
C GLU A 262 8.32 38.80 -43.55
N SER A 263 7.40 38.70 -44.51
CA SER A 263 7.31 37.60 -45.48
C SER A 263 8.58 37.55 -46.33
N PRO A 264 8.96 36.40 -46.95
CA PRO A 264 8.58 36.25 -48.37
C PRO A 264 8.44 34.80 -48.91
N SER A 265 7.54 34.68 -49.89
CA SER A 265 7.56 33.94 -51.17
C SER A 265 8.19 32.55 -51.34
N ASP A 266 7.35 31.64 -51.86
CA ASP A 266 7.52 30.68 -52.96
C ASP A 266 8.94 30.36 -53.50
N GLY A 267 9.24 29.05 -53.52
CA GLY A 267 10.32 28.46 -54.32
C GLY A 267 10.32 26.93 -54.26
N LYS A 268 9.80 26.29 -55.32
CA LYS A 268 9.84 24.83 -55.57
C LYS A 268 11.27 24.30 -55.73
N LYS A 269 11.52 23.06 -55.27
CA LYS A 269 12.36 21.99 -55.90
C LYS A 269 12.27 20.72 -55.04
N GLU A 270 11.54 19.71 -55.52
CA GLU A 270 12.00 18.52 -56.26
C GLU A 270 12.31 17.34 -55.33
N VAL A 271 11.51 16.30 -55.53
CA VAL A 271 11.62 14.97 -54.90
C VAL A 271 12.57 14.15 -55.76
N GLU A 272 13.72 13.77 -55.19
CA GLU A 272 14.58 12.73 -55.77
C GLU A 272 14.95 11.73 -54.67
N SER A 273 14.50 10.48 -54.85
CA SER A 273 14.92 9.34 -54.06
C SER A 273 16.40 9.06 -54.30
N GLN A 274 17.22 9.15 -53.25
CA GLN A 274 18.46 8.38 -53.17
C GLN A 274 18.52 7.65 -51.82
N THR A 275 18.55 6.33 -51.96
CA THR A 275 18.85 5.35 -50.91
C THR A 275 20.31 5.52 -50.50
N THR A 276 20.58 6.18 -49.39
CA THR A 276 21.84 6.03 -48.65
C THR A 276 21.58 6.21 -47.16
N SER A 277 21.89 5.14 -46.43
CA SER A 277 22.23 5.15 -45.01
C SER A 277 22.96 6.42 -44.61
N ASN A 278 22.35 7.23 -43.75
CA ASN A 278 23.10 8.17 -42.92
C ASN A 278 22.45 8.31 -41.54
N VAL A 279 23.35 8.13 -40.59
CA VAL A 279 23.22 8.37 -39.17
C VAL A 279 23.00 9.88 -38.99
N ASP A 280 21.79 10.28 -38.60
CA ASP A 280 21.54 11.64 -38.14
C ASP A 280 21.94 11.74 -36.66
N VAL A 281 23.23 12.03 -36.46
CA VAL A 281 23.73 12.64 -35.22
C VAL A 281 23.33 14.10 -35.26
N VAL A 282 22.25 14.43 -34.56
CA VAL A 282 21.98 15.79 -34.09
C VAL A 282 21.57 15.68 -32.62
N ASN A 283 22.43 16.21 -31.73
CA ASN A 283 22.29 16.33 -30.27
C ASN A 283 22.33 15.03 -29.43
N GLY A 284 23.49 14.35 -29.43
CA GLY A 284 24.18 13.84 -28.23
C GLY A 284 23.45 12.90 -27.24
N SER A 285 22.20 12.54 -27.47
CA SER A 285 21.42 11.60 -26.67
C SER A 285 21.05 10.45 -27.58
N VAL A 286 21.73 9.32 -27.39
CA VAL A 286 21.28 8.05 -27.97
C VAL A 286 19.92 7.77 -27.32
N LEU A 287 18.82 7.92 -28.05
CA LEU A 287 17.52 7.40 -27.63
C LEU A 287 17.74 5.92 -27.29
N PRO A 288 17.58 5.50 -26.02
CA PRO A 288 17.85 4.13 -25.66
C PRO A 288 16.87 3.23 -26.43
N SER A 289 17.40 2.36 -27.29
CA SER A 289 16.59 1.40 -28.02
C SER A 289 15.84 0.54 -27.00
N SER A 290 14.52 0.37 -27.17
CA SER A 290 13.69 -0.46 -26.29
C SER A 290 14.36 -1.83 -26.07
N LYS A 291 14.77 -2.12 -24.83
CA LYS A 291 15.50 -3.35 -24.46
C LYS A 291 14.71 -4.61 -24.85
N THR A 292 15.41 -5.67 -25.24
CA THR A 292 14.83 -6.98 -25.59
C THR A 292 14.11 -7.60 -24.38
N PHE A 293 13.07 -8.41 -24.60
CA PHE A 293 12.28 -9.03 -23.51
C PHE A 293 13.14 -9.79 -22.48
N LEU A 294 14.15 -10.53 -22.93
CA LEU A 294 15.08 -11.24 -22.04
C LEU A 294 15.98 -10.29 -21.22
N ASP A 295 16.34 -9.12 -21.76
CA ASP A 295 17.04 -8.08 -21.00
C ASP A 295 16.11 -7.38 -20.01
N LYS A 296 14.82 -7.27 -20.35
CA LYS A 296 13.78 -6.75 -19.46
C LYS A 296 13.59 -7.65 -18.22
N VAL A 297 13.75 -8.96 -18.39
CA VAL A 297 13.54 -10.02 -17.38
C VAL A 297 14.85 -10.51 -16.74
N LYS A 298 15.96 -9.75 -16.80
CA LYS A 298 17.19 -10.07 -16.02
C LYS A 298 17.00 -9.82 -14.51
N ILE A 299 17.43 -10.79 -13.69
CA ILE A 299 17.24 -10.77 -12.22
C ILE A 299 18.09 -9.64 -11.60
N PHE A 300 19.38 -9.57 -11.93
CA PHE A 300 20.26 -8.51 -11.47
C PHE A 300 20.68 -7.65 -12.66
N ARG A 301 20.47 -6.34 -12.57
CA ARG A 301 20.97 -5.37 -13.55
C ARG A 301 22.10 -4.56 -12.92
N SER A 302 23.28 -4.64 -13.52
CA SER A 302 24.48 -3.90 -13.09
C SER A 302 24.25 -2.37 -13.11
N GLU A 303 23.41 -1.89 -14.03
CA GLU A 303 23.04 -0.47 -14.19
C GLU A 303 22.33 0.12 -12.94
N HIS A 304 21.68 -0.72 -12.13
CA HIS A 304 20.94 -0.32 -10.92
C HIS A 304 21.75 -0.41 -9.64
N VAL A 305 22.91 -1.08 -9.66
CA VAL A 305 23.86 -1.19 -8.55
C VAL A 305 24.67 0.11 -8.47
N GLN A 306 24.00 1.21 -8.14
CA GLN A 306 24.67 2.48 -7.88
C GLN A 306 25.44 2.39 -6.55
N GLY A 307 26.74 2.63 -6.61
CA GLY A 307 27.60 2.71 -5.43
C GLY A 307 27.32 3.91 -4.52
N SER A 308 26.43 4.83 -4.90
CA SER A 308 26.23 6.13 -4.25
C SER A 308 25.06 6.23 -3.27
N VAL A 309 24.18 5.23 -3.17
CA VAL A 309 23.00 5.33 -2.28
C VAL A 309 23.35 4.91 -0.84
N PRO A 310 23.28 5.80 0.16
CA PRO A 310 23.66 5.47 1.54
C PRO A 310 22.58 4.61 2.22
N LEU A 311 22.80 3.29 2.29
CA LEU A 311 21.90 2.34 2.96
C LEU A 311 21.56 2.73 4.41
N LYS A 312 22.57 3.23 5.15
CA LYS A 312 22.37 3.72 6.53
C LYS A 312 21.43 4.92 6.58
N GLY A 313 21.51 5.82 5.60
CA GLY A 313 20.62 6.97 5.47
C GLY A 313 19.18 6.53 5.26
N MET A 314 18.95 5.58 4.34
CA MET A 314 17.63 5.03 4.07
C MET A 314 16.98 4.34 5.28
N LEU A 315 17.77 3.56 6.03
CA LEU A 315 17.29 2.89 7.25
C LEU A 315 16.81 3.87 8.33
N ILE A 316 17.42 5.06 8.42
CA ILE A 316 17.13 6.05 9.46
C ILE A 316 15.96 6.97 9.08
N ARG A 317 15.65 7.12 7.79
CA ARG A 317 14.60 8.04 7.31
C ARG A 317 13.20 7.77 7.86
N PRO A 318 12.71 6.52 7.92
CA PRO A 318 11.39 6.25 8.49
C PRO A 318 11.27 6.76 9.93
N PHE A 319 12.36 6.70 10.71
CA PHE A 319 12.41 7.24 12.07
C PHE A 319 12.35 8.76 12.12
N LYS A 320 12.91 9.46 11.12
CA LYS A 320 12.81 10.92 11.02
C LYS A 320 11.37 11.36 10.71
N TYR A 321 10.62 10.60 9.90
CA TYR A 321 9.23 10.94 9.57
C TYR A 321 8.24 10.76 10.71
N PHE A 322 8.62 10.13 11.83
CA PHE A 322 7.82 10.21 13.07
C PHE A 322 7.66 11.63 13.60
N SER A 323 8.55 12.56 13.21
CA SER A 323 8.40 13.98 13.55
C SER A 323 7.22 14.66 12.83
N LEU A 324 6.68 14.06 11.76
CA LEU A 324 5.56 14.59 10.99
C LEU A 324 4.23 14.12 11.61
N PRO A 325 3.43 15.02 12.24
CA PRO A 325 2.23 14.62 12.95
C PRO A 325 1.18 13.91 12.08
N ILE A 326 1.12 14.27 10.80
CA ILE A 326 0.18 13.69 9.84
C ILE A 326 0.54 12.23 9.53
N VAL A 327 1.84 11.93 9.40
CA VAL A 327 2.31 10.56 9.15
C VAL A 327 1.98 9.67 10.35
N VAL A 328 2.21 10.19 11.57
CA VAL A 328 1.85 9.47 12.81
C VAL A 328 0.34 9.27 12.93
N PHE A 329 -0.47 10.28 12.61
CA PHE A 329 -1.92 10.16 12.58
C PHE A 329 -2.39 9.10 11.56
N CYS A 330 -1.84 9.10 10.35
CA CYS A 330 -2.17 8.10 9.33
C CYS A 330 -1.78 6.69 9.79
N GLY A 331 -0.59 6.55 10.39
CA GLY A 331 -0.11 5.29 10.99
C GLY A 331 -1.02 4.79 12.11
N PHE A 332 -1.46 5.67 13.01
CA PHE A 332 -2.37 5.34 14.10
C PHE A 332 -3.75 4.92 13.59
N MET A 333 -4.32 5.68 12.66
CA MET A 333 -5.64 5.37 12.09
C MET A 333 -5.63 4.04 11.34
N TYR A 334 -4.60 3.80 10.52
CA TYR A 334 -4.42 2.53 9.83
C TYR A 334 -4.24 1.39 10.85
N GLY A 335 -3.29 1.54 11.78
CA GLY A 335 -2.95 0.52 12.78
C GLY A 335 -4.14 0.08 13.61
N ALA A 336 -4.92 1.04 14.11
CA ALA A 336 -6.08 0.72 14.92
C ALA A 336 -7.21 0.04 14.12
N VAL A 337 -7.34 0.29 12.80
CA VAL A 337 -8.26 -0.49 11.95
C VAL A 337 -7.79 -1.95 11.79
N ILE A 338 -6.48 -2.19 11.60
CA ILE A 338 -5.93 -3.56 11.60
C ILE A 338 -6.15 -4.24 12.96
N CYS A 339 -6.11 -3.51 14.07
CA CYS A 339 -6.39 -4.10 15.38
C CYS A 339 -7.77 -4.76 15.42
N TYR A 340 -8.81 -4.14 14.85
CA TYR A 340 -10.14 -4.75 14.77
C TYR A 340 -10.17 -5.96 13.82
N PHE A 341 -9.40 -5.91 12.73
CA PHE A 341 -9.18 -7.08 11.87
C PHE A 341 -8.58 -8.26 12.64
N ASN A 342 -7.55 -8.03 13.45
CA ASN A 342 -6.93 -9.07 14.27
C ASN A 342 -7.86 -9.62 15.35
N VAL A 343 -8.63 -8.74 16.01
CA VAL A 343 -9.62 -9.15 17.02
C VAL A 343 -10.68 -10.05 16.38
N LEU A 344 -11.21 -9.67 15.21
CA LEU A 344 -12.19 -10.48 14.48
C LEU A 344 -11.61 -11.84 14.11
N ASN A 345 -10.44 -11.88 13.45
CA ASN A 345 -9.83 -13.12 12.98
C ASN A 345 -9.34 -14.04 14.10
N GLY A 346 -8.80 -13.47 15.17
CA GLY A 346 -8.35 -14.23 16.34
C GLY A 346 -9.50 -14.83 17.16
N THR A 347 -10.71 -14.30 17.03
CA THR A 347 -11.91 -14.79 17.75
C THR A 347 -12.90 -15.56 16.86
N ALA A 348 -12.83 -15.44 15.53
CA ALA A 348 -13.73 -16.10 14.58
C ALA A 348 -13.84 -17.61 14.77
N SER A 349 -12.69 -18.31 14.76
CA SER A 349 -12.67 -19.77 14.94
C SER A 349 -13.16 -20.18 16.33
N ILE A 350 -12.85 -19.39 17.37
CA ILE A 350 -13.25 -19.67 18.76
C ILE A 350 -14.76 -19.52 18.95
N ILE A 351 -15.34 -18.41 18.47
CA ILE A 351 -16.77 -18.10 18.65
C ILE A 351 -17.64 -19.04 17.82
N LEU A 352 -17.29 -19.28 16.56
CA LEU A 352 -18.13 -20.06 15.64
C LEU A 352 -18.01 -21.56 15.86
N SER A 353 -16.88 -22.06 16.35
CA SER A 353 -16.71 -23.49 16.67
C SER A 353 -17.26 -23.87 18.04
N ALA A 354 -17.43 -22.90 18.95
CA ALA A 354 -18.01 -23.14 20.26
C ALA A 354 -19.54 -23.33 20.21
N PRO A 355 -20.14 -24.05 21.18
CA PRO A 355 -21.60 -24.06 21.36
C PRO A 355 -22.13 -22.63 21.59
N PRO A 356 -23.27 -22.23 21.01
CA PRO A 356 -24.32 -23.04 20.37
C PRO A 356 -24.19 -23.25 18.84
N TYR A 357 -23.20 -22.65 18.18
CA TYR A 357 -23.08 -22.73 16.71
C TYR A 357 -22.42 -24.03 16.28
N SER A 358 -21.37 -24.48 16.98
CA SER A 358 -20.67 -25.75 16.75
C SER A 358 -20.33 -26.00 15.26
N PHE A 359 -19.87 -24.95 14.57
CA PHE A 359 -19.56 -25.03 13.15
C PHE A 359 -18.27 -25.81 12.90
N LYS A 360 -18.27 -26.61 11.83
CA LYS A 360 -17.07 -27.26 11.32
C LYS A 360 -16.12 -26.22 10.71
N PRO A 361 -14.80 -26.48 10.65
CA PRO A 361 -13.83 -25.56 10.05
C PRO A 361 -14.20 -25.11 8.62
N SER A 362 -14.76 -25.97 7.77
CA SER A 362 -15.29 -25.56 6.45
C SER A 362 -16.41 -24.52 6.53
N THR A 363 -17.31 -24.63 7.50
CA THR A 363 -18.42 -23.69 7.70
C THR A 363 -17.94 -22.38 8.31
N VAL A 364 -16.95 -22.43 9.22
CA VAL A 364 -16.24 -21.25 9.72
C VAL A 364 -15.54 -20.52 8.57
N GLY A 365 -14.84 -21.26 7.70
CA GLY A 365 -14.26 -20.74 6.47
C GLY A 365 -15.31 -20.07 5.58
N LEU A 366 -16.48 -20.70 5.38
CA LEU A 366 -17.57 -20.14 4.56
C LEU A 366 -18.12 -18.80 5.11
N CYS A 367 -18.07 -18.57 6.42
CA CYS A 367 -18.50 -17.31 7.03
C CYS A 367 -17.65 -16.12 6.54
N TYR A 368 -16.41 -16.35 6.12
CA TYR A 368 -15.55 -15.32 5.52
C TYR A 368 -16.00 -14.86 4.13
N ILE A 369 -16.96 -15.52 3.49
CA ILE A 369 -17.62 -14.96 2.30
C ILE A 369 -18.28 -13.61 2.65
N ALA A 370 -18.83 -13.47 3.86
CA ALA A 370 -19.40 -12.21 4.32
C ALA A 370 -18.35 -11.10 4.37
N THR A 371 -17.14 -11.38 4.88
CA THR A 371 -16.05 -10.39 4.91
C THR A 371 -15.56 -10.05 3.50
N VAL A 372 -15.50 -11.01 2.57
CA VAL A 372 -15.17 -10.76 1.16
C VAL A 372 -16.18 -9.83 0.50
N ILE A 373 -17.48 -10.07 0.68
CA ILE A 373 -18.54 -9.15 0.21
C ILE A 373 -18.34 -7.76 0.85
N GLY A 374 -18.03 -7.74 2.15
CA GLY A 374 -17.66 -6.53 2.87
C GLY A 374 -16.53 -5.78 2.19
N VAL A 375 -15.42 -6.44 1.86
CA VAL A 375 -14.27 -5.84 1.17
C VAL A 375 -14.65 -5.17 -0.14
N PHE A 376 -15.50 -5.79 -0.97
CA PHE A 376 -15.98 -5.16 -2.20
C PHE A 376 -16.78 -3.89 -1.92
N VAL A 377 -17.68 -3.92 -0.92
CA VAL A 377 -18.46 -2.75 -0.50
C VAL A 377 -17.55 -1.66 0.05
N GLY A 378 -16.57 -2.03 0.88
CA GLY A 378 -15.58 -1.12 1.45
C GLY A 378 -14.73 -0.44 0.39
N SER A 379 -14.20 -1.19 -0.58
CA SER A 379 -13.45 -0.65 -1.71
C SER A 379 -14.29 0.26 -2.60
N PHE A 380 -15.57 -0.04 -2.79
CA PHE A 380 -16.48 0.84 -3.52
C PHE A 380 -16.73 2.16 -2.76
N LEU A 381 -16.83 2.09 -1.43
CA LEU A 381 -17.00 3.26 -0.56
C LEU A 381 -15.74 4.15 -0.53
N SER A 382 -14.55 3.56 -0.36
CA SER A 382 -13.29 4.32 -0.27
C SER A 382 -12.77 4.81 -1.62
N GLY A 383 -13.03 4.07 -2.71
CA GLY A 383 -12.61 4.43 -4.06
C GLY A 383 -13.61 5.37 -4.75
N PRO A 384 -14.54 4.85 -5.58
CA PRO A 384 -15.45 5.69 -6.38
C PRO A 384 -16.28 6.70 -5.59
N VAL A 385 -16.85 6.30 -4.46
CA VAL A 385 -17.68 7.20 -3.63
C VAL A 385 -16.80 8.24 -2.94
N GLY A 386 -15.63 7.83 -2.45
CA GLY A 386 -14.62 8.71 -1.88
C GLY A 386 -14.14 9.79 -2.84
N ASP A 387 -13.78 9.41 -4.07
CA ASP A 387 -13.31 10.35 -5.08
C ASP A 387 -14.42 11.32 -5.51
N LYS A 388 -15.67 10.84 -5.63
CA LYS A 388 -16.84 11.71 -5.89
C LYS A 388 -17.05 12.72 -4.76
N LEU A 389 -16.90 12.30 -3.50
CA LEU A 389 -17.02 13.19 -2.35
C LEU A 389 -15.95 14.28 -2.36
N VAL A 390 -14.69 13.92 -2.64
CA VAL A 390 -13.58 14.88 -2.74
C VAL A 390 -13.81 15.87 -3.88
N LEU A 391 -14.27 15.42 -5.04
CA LEU A 391 -14.58 16.30 -6.17
C LEU A 391 -15.75 17.23 -5.85
N TYR A 392 -16.80 16.73 -5.19
CA TYR A 392 -17.94 17.53 -4.77
C TYR A 392 -17.52 18.65 -3.78
N LEU A 393 -16.71 18.31 -2.78
CA LEU A 393 -16.20 19.28 -1.80
C LEU A 393 -15.24 20.29 -2.44
N THR A 394 -14.39 19.84 -3.37
CA THR A 394 -13.49 20.72 -4.15
C THR A 394 -14.28 21.73 -5.00
N ARG A 395 -15.34 21.28 -5.69
CA ARG A 395 -16.22 22.18 -6.47
C ARG A 395 -16.92 23.21 -5.60
N ARG A 396 -17.29 22.83 -4.37
CA ARG A 396 -17.87 23.75 -3.39
C ARG A 396 -16.85 24.73 -2.81
N ASN A 397 -15.56 24.41 -2.86
CA ASN A 397 -14.47 25.23 -2.35
C ASN A 397 -13.70 25.98 -3.46
N ASN A 398 -14.42 26.52 -4.45
CA ASN A 398 -13.85 27.31 -5.54
C ASN A 398 -12.71 26.61 -6.31
N GLY A 399 -12.73 25.27 -6.42
CA GLY A 399 -11.73 24.51 -7.16
C GLY A 399 -10.45 24.15 -6.38
N ILE A 400 -10.30 24.62 -5.14
CA ILE A 400 -9.13 24.30 -4.30
C ILE A 400 -9.34 22.93 -3.64
N ARG A 401 -8.49 21.96 -4.00
CA ARG A 401 -8.50 20.62 -3.40
C ARG A 401 -7.67 20.61 -2.12
N GLU A 402 -8.33 20.32 -1.00
CA GLU A 402 -7.66 20.04 0.28
C GLU A 402 -7.65 18.51 0.54
N PRO A 403 -6.50 17.90 0.87
CA PRO A 403 -6.40 16.47 1.21
C PRO A 403 -7.36 16.03 2.33
N GLU A 404 -7.72 16.93 3.26
CA GLU A 404 -8.60 16.66 4.41
C GLU A 404 -10.02 16.26 3.99
N TYR A 405 -10.46 16.58 2.75
CA TYR A 405 -11.79 16.19 2.26
C TYR A 405 -11.99 14.66 2.25
N ARG A 406 -10.93 13.86 2.10
CA ARG A 406 -11.01 12.39 2.21
C ARG A 406 -11.43 11.93 3.60
N LEU A 407 -11.06 12.66 4.66
CA LEU A 407 -11.31 12.24 6.04
C LEU A 407 -12.80 12.22 6.40
N TRP A 408 -13.66 12.92 5.64
CA TRP A 408 -15.11 12.86 5.83
C TRP A 408 -15.69 11.45 5.65
N LEU A 409 -15.00 10.56 4.93
CA LEU A 409 -15.40 9.16 4.79
C LEU A 409 -15.37 8.41 6.13
N TYR A 410 -14.58 8.86 7.11
CA TYR A 410 -14.59 8.30 8.45
C TYR A 410 -15.91 8.52 9.20
N ALA A 411 -16.77 9.45 8.76
CA ALA A 411 -18.09 9.63 9.36
C ALA A 411 -18.97 8.38 9.22
N VAL A 412 -18.85 7.65 8.11
CA VAL A 412 -19.56 6.38 7.92
C VAL A 412 -18.94 5.28 8.79
N LEU A 413 -17.61 5.26 8.88
CA LEU A 413 -16.87 4.27 9.67
C LEU A 413 -17.06 4.43 11.19
N LEU A 414 -17.31 5.67 11.64
CA LEU A 414 -17.64 6.00 13.03
C LEU A 414 -18.85 5.21 13.55
N LEU A 415 -19.81 4.89 12.68
CA LEU A 415 -21.00 4.12 13.06
C LEU A 415 -20.85 2.63 12.68
N ALA A 416 -20.27 2.34 11.52
CA ALA A 416 -20.17 0.97 11.00
C ALA A 416 -19.25 0.08 11.85
N VAL A 417 -18.08 0.57 12.29
CA VAL A 417 -17.13 -0.26 13.07
C VAL A 417 -17.67 -0.58 14.46
N PRO A 418 -18.10 0.39 15.28
CA PRO A 418 -18.64 0.09 16.60
C PRO A 418 -19.89 -0.79 16.52
N GLY A 419 -20.79 -0.53 15.56
CA GLY A 419 -21.95 -1.38 15.33
C GLY A 419 -21.56 -2.83 15.01
N GLY A 420 -20.49 -3.02 14.23
CA GLY A 420 -19.99 -4.34 13.85
C GLY A 420 -19.32 -5.08 14.99
N LEU A 421 -18.51 -4.38 15.78
CA LEU A 421 -17.87 -4.92 16.98
C LEU A 421 -18.90 -5.32 18.04
N LEU A 422 -19.92 -4.48 18.26
CA LEU A 422 -21.00 -4.78 19.20
C LEU A 422 -21.82 -5.98 18.72
N LEU A 423 -22.23 -6.00 17.44
CA LEU A 423 -23.01 -7.12 16.91
C LEU A 423 -22.21 -8.43 16.93
N TRP A 424 -20.90 -8.38 16.69
CA TRP A 424 -20.03 -9.55 16.77
C TRP A 424 -19.85 -10.03 18.22
N GLY A 425 -19.41 -9.16 19.13
CA GLY A 425 -19.07 -9.57 20.50
C GLY A 425 -20.25 -9.74 21.43
N VAL A 426 -21.14 -8.74 21.50
CA VAL A 426 -22.35 -8.79 22.33
C VAL A 426 -23.33 -9.80 21.72
N GLY A 427 -23.42 -9.87 20.39
CA GLY A 427 -24.23 -10.89 19.72
C GLY A 427 -23.73 -12.31 19.96
N ALA A 428 -22.40 -12.53 19.99
CA ALA A 428 -21.83 -13.82 20.39
C ALA A 428 -22.13 -14.16 21.86
N ALA A 429 -22.03 -13.19 22.77
CA ALA A 429 -22.31 -13.39 24.21
C ALA A 429 -23.78 -13.72 24.50
N HIS A 430 -24.71 -13.15 23.74
CA HIS A 430 -26.15 -13.41 23.87
C HIS A 430 -26.68 -14.51 22.93
N HIS A 431 -25.79 -15.25 22.26
CA HIS A 431 -26.17 -16.36 21.38
C HIS A 431 -27.19 -15.98 20.29
N VAL A 432 -26.98 -14.82 19.65
CA VAL A 432 -27.83 -14.33 18.56
C VAL A 432 -27.79 -15.30 17.37
N HIS A 433 -28.83 -15.32 16.53
CA HIS A 433 -28.83 -16.14 15.33
C HIS A 433 -27.56 -15.90 14.47
N TRP A 434 -26.97 -16.97 13.94
CA TRP A 434 -25.69 -16.93 13.21
C TRP A 434 -25.65 -15.87 12.10
N SER A 435 -26.78 -15.60 11.45
CA SER A 435 -26.88 -14.56 10.40
C SER A 435 -26.49 -13.16 10.90
N GLY A 436 -26.75 -12.83 12.17
CA GLY A 436 -26.33 -11.56 12.78
C GLY A 436 -24.81 -11.45 12.86
N LEU A 437 -24.11 -12.55 13.18
CA LEU A 437 -22.65 -12.59 13.20
C LEU A 437 -22.06 -12.45 11.80
N LEU A 438 -22.69 -13.02 10.76
CA LEU A 438 -22.25 -12.83 9.38
C LEU A 438 -22.41 -11.38 8.91
N ILE A 439 -23.52 -10.72 9.28
CA ILE A 439 -23.70 -9.28 8.99
C ILE A 439 -22.60 -8.46 9.68
N ALA A 440 -22.27 -8.79 10.93
CA ALA A 440 -21.17 -8.14 11.65
C ALA A 440 -19.82 -8.33 10.94
N MET A 441 -19.51 -9.56 10.52
CA MET A 441 -18.30 -9.88 9.75
C MET A 441 -18.24 -9.08 8.45
N GLY A 442 -19.34 -9.01 7.69
CA GLY A 442 -19.39 -8.24 6.44
C GLY A 442 -19.23 -6.74 6.66
N MET A 443 -19.88 -6.18 7.68
CA MET A 443 -19.75 -4.76 8.02
C MET A 443 -18.33 -4.41 8.49
N LEU A 444 -17.71 -5.26 9.32
CA LEU A 444 -16.32 -5.11 9.72
C LEU A 444 -15.37 -5.26 8.53
N GLY A 445 -15.60 -6.22 7.63
CA GLY A 445 -14.83 -6.39 6.40
C GLY A 445 -14.84 -5.13 5.54
N ALA A 446 -16.02 -4.53 5.33
CA ALA A 446 -16.15 -3.27 4.60
C ALA A 446 -15.42 -2.11 5.28
N ALA A 447 -15.56 -2.02 6.59
CA ALA A 447 -14.95 -0.94 7.35
C ALA A 447 -13.43 -1.06 7.45
N ILE A 448 -12.89 -2.28 7.53
CA ILE A 448 -11.46 -2.55 7.54
C ILE A 448 -10.83 -2.12 6.22
N THR A 449 -11.41 -2.52 5.09
CA THR A 449 -10.89 -2.15 3.76
C THR A 449 -10.91 -0.63 3.55
N ALA A 450 -12.03 0.03 3.85
CA ALA A 450 -12.11 1.48 3.70
C ALA A 450 -11.19 2.22 4.68
N GLY A 451 -11.14 1.78 5.94
CA GLY A 451 -10.33 2.38 7.00
C GLY A 451 -8.83 2.25 6.80
N CYS A 452 -8.35 1.23 6.10
CA CYS A 452 -6.95 1.10 5.71
C CYS A 452 -6.57 2.00 4.53
N GLN A 453 -7.48 2.21 3.58
CA GLN A 453 -7.18 2.97 2.36
C GLN A 453 -7.20 4.48 2.55
N ILE A 454 -8.16 5.01 3.32
CA ILE A 454 -8.32 6.47 3.56
C ILE A 454 -7.03 7.13 4.10
N PRO A 455 -6.38 6.63 5.19
CA PRO A 455 -5.20 7.28 5.77
C PRO A 455 -3.99 7.17 4.84
N LEU A 456 -3.87 6.08 4.08
CA LEU A 456 -2.80 5.90 3.11
C LEU A 456 -2.90 6.93 1.98
N SER A 457 -4.08 7.06 1.38
CA SER A 457 -4.33 8.08 0.35
C SER A 457 -4.17 9.49 0.89
N TYR A 458 -4.61 9.76 2.13
CA TYR A 458 -4.42 11.06 2.77
C TYR A 458 -2.94 11.41 2.96
N CYS A 459 -2.11 10.47 3.41
CA CYS A 459 -0.67 10.69 3.55
C CYS A 459 0.01 10.97 2.21
N ILE A 460 -0.34 10.22 1.16
CA ILE A 460 0.20 10.41 -0.19
C ILE A 460 -0.24 11.78 -0.75
N ASP A 461 -1.50 12.16 -0.55
CA ASP A 461 -2.03 13.45 -0.97
C ASP A 461 -1.34 14.62 -0.22
N CYS A 462 -0.97 14.44 1.06
CA CYS A 462 -0.26 15.47 1.84
C CYS A 462 1.23 15.60 1.48
N TYR A 463 1.90 14.48 1.21
CA TYR A 463 3.34 14.40 0.99
C TYR A 463 3.65 13.62 -0.29
N THR A 464 3.29 14.17 -1.45
CA THR A 464 3.38 13.48 -2.74
C THR A 464 4.80 13.01 -3.09
N GLU A 465 5.81 13.84 -2.82
CA GLU A 465 7.21 13.54 -3.13
C GLU A 465 7.88 12.63 -2.09
N LEU A 466 7.55 12.78 -0.80
CA LEU A 466 8.06 11.91 0.27
C LEU A 466 7.22 10.65 0.48
N GLY A 467 6.13 10.49 -0.29
CA GLY A 467 5.06 9.56 0.02
C GLY A 467 5.52 8.11 0.11
N SER A 468 6.44 7.68 -0.76
CA SER A 468 6.97 6.30 -0.74
C SER A 468 7.75 5.96 0.52
N ASP A 469 8.53 6.90 1.05
CA ASP A 469 9.33 6.66 2.26
C ASP A 469 8.49 6.89 3.54
N ALA A 470 7.51 7.79 3.50
CA ALA A 470 6.56 8.03 4.60
C ALA A 470 5.62 6.84 4.84
N ILE A 471 5.26 6.10 3.79
CA ILE A 471 4.47 4.85 3.86
C ILE A 471 5.12 3.83 4.80
N VAL A 472 6.45 3.76 4.82
CA VAL A 472 7.17 2.77 5.65
C VAL A 472 7.04 3.11 7.13
N THR A 473 7.04 4.40 7.48
CA THR A 473 6.73 4.85 8.83
C THR A 473 5.30 4.48 9.24
N ILE A 474 4.33 4.64 8.35
CA ILE A 474 2.94 4.20 8.57
C ILE A 474 2.88 2.69 8.82
N ILE A 475 3.59 1.90 8.01
CA ILE A 475 3.66 0.44 8.13
C ILE A 475 4.32 0.01 9.46
N LEU A 476 5.35 0.71 9.92
CA LEU A 476 5.97 0.42 11.22
C LEU A 476 5.00 0.64 12.38
N ILE A 477 4.29 1.78 12.38
CA ILE A 477 3.30 2.10 13.41
C ILE A 477 2.19 1.04 13.39
N ARG A 478 1.60 0.78 12.22
CA ARG A 478 0.45 -0.12 12.10
C ARG A 478 0.77 -1.54 12.55
N ASN A 479 1.95 -2.06 12.18
CA ASN A 479 2.34 -3.43 12.50
C ASN A 479 2.80 -3.59 13.95
N THR A 480 3.37 -2.54 14.56
CA THR A 480 3.65 -2.52 16.00
C THR A 480 2.36 -2.54 16.83
N MET A 481 1.33 -1.79 16.40
CA MET A 481 0.00 -1.83 17.04
C MET A 481 -0.68 -3.19 16.84
N SER A 482 -0.61 -3.74 15.63
CA SER A 482 -1.13 -5.07 15.28
C SER A 482 -0.54 -6.17 16.18
N PHE A 483 0.76 -6.12 16.45
CA PHE A 483 1.45 -7.01 17.39
C PHE A 483 0.92 -6.89 18.82
N ALA A 484 0.82 -5.66 19.34
CA ALA A 484 0.35 -5.43 20.72
C ALA A 484 -1.04 -6.02 20.95
N ILE A 485 -1.95 -5.88 19.97
CA ILE A 485 -3.28 -6.47 20.03
C ILE A 485 -3.23 -7.99 19.81
N GLY A 486 -2.42 -8.52 18.89
CA GLY A 486 -2.27 -9.96 18.70
C GLY A 486 -1.87 -10.70 19.99
N TYR A 487 -0.97 -10.10 20.78
CA TYR A 487 -0.57 -10.61 22.10
C TYR A 487 -1.68 -10.44 23.17
N GLY A 488 -2.44 -9.34 23.09
CA GLY A 488 -3.45 -8.97 24.08
C GLY A 488 -4.85 -9.56 23.88
N VAL A 489 -5.24 -9.98 22.66
CA VAL A 489 -6.63 -10.37 22.33
C VAL A 489 -7.11 -11.54 23.18
N THR A 490 -6.32 -12.61 23.26
CA THR A 490 -6.71 -13.81 24.01
C THR A 490 -6.92 -13.52 25.50
N PRO A 491 -5.94 -12.95 26.25
CA PRO A 491 -6.14 -12.64 27.66
C PRO A 491 -7.25 -11.61 27.89
N TRP A 492 -7.45 -10.68 26.95
CA TRP A 492 -8.50 -9.67 27.05
C TRP A 492 -9.90 -10.28 27.00
N VAL A 493 -10.13 -11.19 26.06
CA VAL A 493 -11.41 -11.89 25.91
C VAL A 493 -11.63 -12.90 27.03
N THR A 494 -10.60 -13.64 27.46
CA THR A 494 -10.73 -14.62 28.56
C THR A 494 -10.93 -13.96 29.92
N GLY A 495 -10.34 -12.78 30.15
CA GLY A 495 -10.42 -12.08 31.43
C GLY A 495 -11.71 -11.27 31.63
N MET A 496 -12.18 -10.57 30.59
CA MET A 496 -13.37 -9.69 30.71
C MET A 496 -14.66 -10.30 30.15
N GLY A 497 -14.53 -11.41 29.39
CA GLY A 497 -15.61 -11.98 28.60
C GLY A 497 -15.87 -11.22 27.29
N TYR A 498 -16.55 -11.88 26.35
CA TYR A 498 -16.84 -11.32 25.02
C TYR A 498 -17.60 -9.99 25.09
N GLN A 499 -18.65 -9.90 25.93
CA GLN A 499 -19.50 -8.70 25.99
C GLN A 499 -18.70 -7.45 26.37
N ASN A 500 -17.96 -7.50 27.49
CA ASN A 500 -17.22 -6.33 27.98
C ASN A 500 -16.01 -6.00 27.09
N ALA A 501 -15.31 -7.02 26.56
CA ALA A 501 -14.18 -6.81 25.66
C ALA A 501 -14.60 -6.05 24.39
N PHE A 502 -15.67 -6.50 23.73
CA PHE A 502 -16.13 -5.86 22.50
C PHE A 502 -16.86 -4.54 22.74
N LEU A 503 -17.47 -4.33 23.91
CA LEU A 503 -18.03 -3.03 24.30
C LEU A 503 -16.91 -1.99 24.43
N VAL A 504 -15.81 -2.32 25.13
CA VAL A 504 -14.63 -1.45 25.20
C VAL A 504 -14.06 -1.21 23.81
N ALA A 505 -13.91 -2.25 22.98
CA ALA A 505 -13.43 -2.13 21.61
C ALA A 505 -14.28 -1.14 20.78
N ALA A 506 -15.61 -1.18 20.92
CA ALA A 506 -16.54 -0.30 20.21
C ALA A 506 -16.40 1.17 20.65
N PHE A 507 -16.26 1.46 21.94
CA PHE A 507 -16.02 2.82 22.43
C PHE A 507 -14.65 3.35 22.00
N VAL A 508 -13.61 2.50 22.02
CA VAL A 508 -12.28 2.86 21.50
C VAL A 508 -12.35 3.16 20.00
N ALA A 509 -13.09 2.38 19.22
CA ALA A 509 -13.33 2.65 17.81
C ALA A 509 -14.03 3.99 17.58
N MET A 510 -15.07 4.30 18.37
CA MET A 510 -15.73 5.61 18.28
C MET A 510 -14.76 6.77 18.58
N ALA A 511 -13.95 6.64 19.63
CA ALA A 511 -12.96 7.65 19.99
C ALA A 511 -11.91 7.84 18.88
N GLN A 512 -11.43 6.73 18.30
CA GLN A 512 -10.48 6.75 17.19
C GLN A 512 -11.05 7.48 15.97
N PHE A 513 -12.24 7.10 15.49
CA PHE A 513 -12.83 7.75 14.30
C PHE A 513 -13.22 9.20 14.56
N SER A 514 -13.55 9.55 15.81
CA SER A 514 -13.76 10.93 16.22
C SER A 514 -12.51 11.80 16.05
N LEU A 515 -11.31 11.23 16.19
CA LEU A 515 -10.05 11.93 15.97
C LEU A 515 -9.92 12.46 14.53
N ALA A 516 -10.55 11.79 13.55
CA ALA A 516 -10.54 12.25 12.16
C ALA A 516 -11.17 13.65 12.01
N PHE A 517 -12.22 13.95 12.76
CA PHE A 517 -12.87 15.28 12.73
C PHE A 517 -11.99 16.38 13.32
N VAL A 518 -11.16 16.05 14.30
CA VAL A 518 -10.15 16.99 14.82
C VAL A 518 -9.13 17.31 13.72
N PHE A 519 -8.67 16.31 12.97
CA PHE A 519 -7.74 16.51 11.86
C PHE A 519 -8.38 17.17 10.64
N ILE A 520 -9.69 17.04 10.42
CA ILE A 520 -10.39 17.83 9.40
C ILE A 520 -10.30 19.34 9.73
N LYS A 521 -10.43 19.72 11.00
CA LYS A 521 -10.40 21.12 11.42
C LYS A 521 -8.98 21.69 11.52
N TYR A 522 -8.04 20.92 12.07
CA TYR A 522 -6.68 21.40 12.37
C TYR A 522 -5.60 20.89 11.40
N GLY A 523 -5.93 19.99 10.48
CA GLY A 523 -5.00 19.35 9.55
C GLY A 523 -4.19 20.37 8.75
N LYS A 524 -4.86 21.37 8.18
CA LYS A 524 -4.22 22.45 7.40
C LYS A 524 -3.15 23.20 8.19
N GLN A 525 -3.43 23.51 9.46
CA GLN A 525 -2.47 24.18 10.33
C GLN A 525 -1.26 23.28 10.64
N LEU A 526 -1.50 21.99 10.89
CA LEU A 526 -0.43 21.02 11.11
C LEU A 526 0.46 20.85 9.87
N ARG A 527 -0.12 20.87 8.65
CA ARG A 527 0.65 20.84 7.41
C ARG A 527 1.53 22.08 7.29
N ARG A 528 0.95 23.27 7.51
CA ARG A 528 1.67 24.56 7.46
C ARG A 528 2.85 24.57 8.41
N ASN A 529 2.67 24.05 9.63
CA ASN A 529 3.75 23.96 10.62
C ASN A 529 4.84 22.93 10.23
N SER A 530 4.48 21.87 9.50
CA SER A 530 5.42 20.84 9.06
C SER A 530 6.23 21.18 7.80
N THR A 531 5.95 22.33 7.16
CA THR A 531 6.54 22.76 5.89
C THR A 531 8.07 22.87 5.94
N ALA A 532 8.63 23.42 7.02
CA ALA A 532 10.08 23.56 7.17
C ALA A 532 10.79 22.19 7.24
N SER A 533 10.22 21.25 8.00
CA SER A 533 10.73 19.88 8.09
C SER A 533 10.58 19.13 6.76
N TYR A 534 9.46 19.36 6.05
CA TYR A 534 9.21 18.78 4.73
C TYR A 534 10.31 19.16 3.72
N PHE A 535 10.62 20.45 3.56
CA PHE A 535 11.67 20.91 2.64
C PHE A 535 13.05 20.39 3.03
N LYS A 536 13.38 20.38 4.34
CA LYS A 536 14.64 19.79 4.82
C LYS A 536 14.77 18.32 4.45
N TYR A 537 13.68 17.55 4.55
CA TYR A 537 13.71 16.15 4.16
C TYR A 537 13.79 15.99 2.65
N LEU A 538 13.07 16.80 1.87
CA LEU A 538 13.18 16.79 0.41
C LEU A 538 14.60 17.04 -0.07
N GLU A 539 15.29 18.05 0.46
CA GLU A 539 16.69 18.31 0.14
C GLU A 539 17.57 17.10 0.46
N GLN A 540 17.34 16.45 1.60
CA GLN A 540 18.08 15.24 1.96
C GLN A 540 17.80 14.09 0.98
N VAL A 541 16.56 13.90 0.54
CA VAL A 541 16.21 12.85 -0.41
C VAL A 541 16.78 13.15 -1.81
N LYS A 542 16.80 14.42 -2.21
CA LYS A 542 17.41 14.89 -3.47
C LYS A 542 18.92 14.69 -3.46
N ASN A 543 19.59 15.02 -2.35
CA ASN A 543 21.03 14.83 -2.18
C ASN A 543 21.44 13.34 -2.26
N ASP A 544 20.56 12.45 -1.81
CA ASP A 544 20.77 11.00 -1.86
C ASP A 544 20.38 10.39 -3.23
N GLY A 545 19.92 11.21 -4.19
CA GLY A 545 19.65 10.82 -5.58
C GLY A 545 18.39 9.98 -5.81
N LEU A 546 17.41 10.07 -4.91
CA LEU A 546 16.19 9.23 -4.95
C LEU A 546 14.95 9.95 -5.48
N ILE A 547 14.96 11.28 -5.43
CA ILE A 547 13.97 12.16 -6.04
C ILE A 547 14.78 13.14 -6.90
N HIS A 548 14.33 13.36 -8.13
CA HIS A 548 15.02 14.19 -9.12
C HIS A 548 14.27 15.49 -9.34
#